data_AF-A0A971TRG6-F1
#
_entry.id   AF-A0A971TRG6-F1
#
_cell.length_a   1.000
_cell.length_b   1.000
_cell.length_c   1.000
_cell.angle_alpha   90.00
_cell.angle_beta   90.00
_cell.angle_gamma   90.00
#
_symmetry.space_group_name_H-M   'P 1'
#
loop_
_entity.id
_entity.type
_entity.pdbx_description
1 polymer ?
#
loop_
_entity_poly.entity_id
_entity_poly.type
_entity_poly.pdbx_seq_one_letter_code
_entity_poly.pdbx_strand_id
1 'polypeptide(L)'
;MAQYYIVEKRNLPELSWAMTAPRMGFLDFLRALQDDPPALPRDGYVRVEGIEDALLAARPKMADLARDMHRILGRFAGKLQKWNTQVAIVIETRIVPGEQLWVEHPTDRIPLYLVFGSPAGGEAFFKVSFNLSSGF
;
A
#
# COMPACT_ATOMS: atom_id res chain seq x y z
N MET A 1 -6.24 6.79 -14.24
CA MET A 1 -5.86 7.61 -13.07
C MET A 1 -4.89 6.81 -12.23
N ALA A 2 -3.82 7.44 -11.75
CA ALA A 2 -2.89 6.80 -10.82
C ALA A 2 -3.60 6.41 -9.51
N GLN A 3 -3.21 5.26 -8.96
CA GLN A 3 -3.86 4.62 -7.81
C GLN A 3 -2.90 3.59 -7.19
N TYR A 4 -3.24 3.07 -6.02
CA TYR A 4 -2.53 1.94 -5.42
C TYR A 4 -3.01 0.62 -6.04
N TYR A 5 -2.06 -0.30 -6.19
CA TYR A 5 -2.28 -1.69 -6.59
C TYR A 5 -1.77 -2.58 -5.47
N ILE A 6 -2.66 -3.17 -4.69
CA ILE A 6 -2.28 -4.11 -3.64
C ILE A 6 -2.21 -5.49 -4.28
N VAL A 7 -1.03 -6.10 -4.26
CA VAL A 7 -0.76 -7.34 -4.97
C VAL A 7 0.02 -8.30 -4.07
N GLU A 8 -0.41 -9.55 -4.03
CA GLU A 8 0.38 -10.60 -3.38
C GLU A 8 1.67 -10.84 -4.17
N LYS A 9 2.78 -11.10 -3.48
CA LYS A 9 4.09 -11.33 -4.08
C LYS A 9 4.07 -12.43 -5.16
N ARG A 10 3.25 -13.48 -4.96
CA ARG A 10 3.05 -14.55 -5.94
C ARG A 10 2.32 -14.10 -7.22
N ASN A 11 1.48 -13.09 -7.12
CA ASN A 11 0.73 -12.51 -8.25
C ASN A 11 1.43 -11.28 -8.84
N LEU A 12 2.59 -10.89 -8.32
CA LEU A 12 3.34 -9.75 -8.84
C LEU A 12 3.66 -9.84 -10.35
N PRO A 13 3.93 -11.02 -10.94
CA PRO A 13 4.09 -11.15 -12.39
C PRO A 13 2.87 -10.71 -13.21
N GLU A 14 1.65 -10.78 -12.66
CA GLU A 14 0.41 -10.30 -13.30
C GLU A 14 0.37 -8.76 -13.38
N LEU A 15 1.21 -8.08 -12.60
CA LEU A 15 1.40 -6.64 -12.61
C LEU A 15 2.77 -6.32 -13.22
N SER A 16 2.92 -6.59 -14.52
CA SER A 16 4.22 -6.58 -15.23
C SER A 16 5.06 -5.32 -15.05
N TRP A 17 4.45 -4.13 -14.98
CA TRP A 17 5.18 -2.89 -14.72
C TRP A 17 5.80 -2.83 -13.32
N ALA A 18 5.20 -3.50 -12.32
CA ALA A 18 5.71 -3.54 -10.96
C ALA A 18 6.94 -4.45 -10.83
N MET A 19 7.16 -5.37 -11.77
CA MET A 19 8.36 -6.20 -11.83
C MET A 19 9.61 -5.40 -12.18
N THR A 20 9.47 -4.31 -12.96
CA THR A 20 10.57 -3.45 -13.40
C THR A 20 10.61 -2.10 -12.68
N ALA A 21 9.58 -1.78 -11.89
CA ALA A 21 9.51 -0.55 -11.12
C ALA A 21 10.62 -0.47 -10.04
N PRO A 22 11.16 0.73 -9.75
CA PRO A 22 12.03 0.96 -8.62
C PRO A 22 11.38 0.46 -7.31
N ARG A 23 12.17 -0.25 -6.51
CA ARG A 23 11.76 -0.82 -5.22
C ARG A 23 11.99 0.19 -4.10
N MET A 24 11.06 0.27 -3.17
CA MET A 24 11.13 1.15 -2.01
C MET A 24 10.50 0.46 -0.79
N GLY A 25 11.10 0.62 0.39
CA GLY A 25 10.48 0.18 1.63
C GLY A 25 9.24 1.03 1.96
N PHE A 26 8.25 0.46 2.64
CA PHE A 26 7.00 1.17 2.93
C PHE A 26 7.21 2.42 3.78
N LEU A 27 8.07 2.36 4.80
CA LEU A 27 8.40 3.53 5.61
C LEU A 27 9.19 4.59 4.82
N ASP A 28 10.06 4.16 3.90
CA ASP A 28 10.79 5.09 3.02
C ASP A 28 9.85 5.76 2.02
N PHE A 29 8.84 5.05 1.53
CA PHE A 29 7.78 5.61 0.71
C PHE A 29 6.99 6.68 1.47
N LEU A 30 6.64 6.44 2.74
CA LEU A 30 5.98 7.47 3.55
C LEU A 30 6.87 8.69 3.80
N ARG A 31 8.19 8.50 3.94
CA ARG A 31 9.16 9.60 4.05
C ARG A 31 9.25 10.38 2.73
N ALA A 32 9.41 9.68 1.61
CA ALA A 32 9.49 10.27 0.27
C ALA A 32 8.26 11.10 -0.10
N LEU A 33 7.07 10.72 0.39
CA LEU A 33 5.85 11.52 0.22
C LEU A 33 5.89 12.87 0.95
N GLN A 34 6.57 12.92 2.09
CA GLN A 34 6.69 14.09 2.94
C GLN A 34 7.74 15.09 2.46
N ASP A 35 8.67 14.65 1.61
CA ASP A 35 9.69 15.53 1.01
C ASP A 35 9.06 16.59 0.09
N ASP A 36 9.77 17.72 -0.05
CA ASP A 36 9.41 18.80 -0.98
C ASP A 36 10.61 19.21 -1.85
N PRO A 37 10.68 18.77 -3.12
CA PRO A 37 9.70 17.92 -3.81
C PRO A 37 9.78 16.44 -3.37
N PRO A 38 8.69 15.66 -3.50
CA PRO A 38 8.68 14.23 -3.22
C PRO A 38 9.79 13.48 -3.94
N ALA A 39 10.44 12.56 -3.24
CA ALA A 39 11.43 11.66 -3.84
C ALA A 39 10.76 10.49 -4.58
N LEU A 40 9.84 10.78 -5.49
CA LEU A 40 9.06 9.79 -6.26
C LEU A 40 9.19 10.00 -7.78
N PRO A 41 9.01 8.97 -8.62
CA PRO A 41 9.02 9.16 -10.06
C PRO A 41 7.73 9.83 -10.54
N ARG A 42 7.81 10.96 -11.22
CA ARG A 42 6.66 11.57 -11.93
C ARG A 42 6.29 10.74 -13.17
N ASP A 43 4.99 10.60 -13.43
CA ASP A 43 4.44 9.86 -14.57
C ASP A 43 5.01 8.43 -14.70
N GLY A 44 5.32 7.82 -13.55
CA GLY A 44 6.06 6.57 -13.46
C GLY A 44 5.44 5.54 -12.54
N TYR A 45 6.27 4.60 -12.11
CA TYR A 45 5.85 3.46 -11.30
C TYR A 45 6.77 3.32 -10.09
N VAL A 46 6.24 2.85 -8.98
CA VAL A 46 7.03 2.46 -7.81
C VAL A 46 6.46 1.18 -7.22
N ARG A 47 7.36 0.27 -6.83
CA ARG A 47 7.04 -0.94 -6.09
C ARG A 47 7.42 -0.74 -4.63
N VAL A 48 6.44 -0.85 -3.75
CA VAL A 48 6.57 -0.61 -2.32
C VAL A 48 6.40 -1.92 -1.56
N GLU A 49 7.30 -2.21 -0.63
CA GLU A 49 7.38 -3.48 0.09
C GLU A 49 7.59 -3.29 1.59
N GLY A 50 7.39 -4.33 2.39
CA GLY A 50 7.72 -4.33 3.82
C GLY A 50 6.68 -3.65 4.71
N ILE A 51 5.43 -3.49 4.23
CA ILE A 51 4.32 -3.00 5.07
C ILE A 51 4.00 -3.97 6.21
N GLU A 52 4.04 -5.27 5.95
CA GLU A 52 3.79 -6.32 6.96
C GLU A 52 4.81 -6.26 8.09
N ASP A 53 6.10 -6.20 7.75
CA ASP A 53 7.17 -6.09 8.73
C ASP A 53 7.04 -4.83 9.60
N ALA A 54 6.71 -3.69 8.97
CA ALA A 54 6.51 -2.43 9.68
C ALA A 54 5.35 -2.52 10.68
N LEU A 55 4.24 -3.15 10.29
CA LEU A 55 3.06 -3.33 11.16
C LEU A 55 3.32 -4.34 12.28
N LEU A 56 3.97 -5.46 11.98
CA LEU A 56 4.35 -6.48 12.96
C LEU A 56 5.37 -5.98 14.00
N ALA A 57 6.30 -5.13 13.57
CA ALA A 57 7.29 -4.52 14.45
C ALA A 57 6.67 -3.49 15.42
N ALA A 58 5.50 -2.94 15.09
CA ALA A 58 4.82 -1.95 15.92
C ALA A 58 3.97 -2.55 17.04
N ARG A 59 3.97 -3.88 17.22
CA ARG A 59 3.19 -4.53 18.28
C ARG A 59 3.56 -4.02 19.67
N PRO A 60 2.58 -3.81 20.57
CA PRO A 60 1.14 -4.10 20.40
C PRO A 60 0.34 -2.98 19.68
N LYS A 61 0.97 -1.87 19.27
CA LYS A 61 0.34 -0.68 18.68
C LYS A 61 0.13 -0.76 17.16
N MET A 62 0.00 -1.97 16.62
CA MET A 62 -0.12 -2.19 15.17
C MET A 62 -1.30 -1.44 14.55
N ALA A 63 -2.46 -1.43 15.22
CA ALA A 63 -3.65 -0.71 14.74
C ALA A 63 -3.45 0.81 14.69
N ASP A 64 -2.72 1.37 15.66
CA ASP A 64 -2.44 2.81 15.70
C ASP A 64 -1.49 3.19 14.56
N LEU A 65 -0.43 2.41 14.36
CA LEU A 65 0.47 2.62 13.22
C LEU A 65 -0.28 2.51 11.88
N ALA A 66 -1.16 1.53 11.71
CA ALA A 66 -1.95 1.38 10.49
C ALA A 66 -2.82 2.61 10.20
N ARG A 67 -3.47 3.17 11.22
CA ARG A 67 -4.26 4.43 11.09
C ARG A 67 -3.38 5.64 10.80
N ASP A 68 -2.19 5.70 11.38
CA ASP A 68 -1.23 6.76 11.08
C ASP A 68 -0.73 6.67 9.64
N MET A 69 -0.43 5.46 9.14
CA MET A 69 -0.11 5.20 7.74
C MET A 69 -1.25 5.67 6.82
N HIS A 70 -2.50 5.29 7.12
CA HIS A 70 -3.68 5.77 6.38
C HIS A 70 -3.76 7.29 6.35
N ARG A 71 -3.58 7.96 7.49
CA ARG A 71 -3.62 9.42 7.59
C ARG A 71 -2.54 10.08 6.72
N ILE A 72 -1.32 9.54 6.72
CA ILE A 72 -0.23 10.05 5.88
C ILE A 72 -0.58 9.87 4.41
N LEU A 73 -0.95 8.65 3.99
CA LEU A 73 -1.32 8.37 2.59
C LEU A 73 -2.48 9.26 2.11
N GLY A 74 -3.52 9.42 2.93
CA GLY A 74 -4.67 10.27 2.63
C GLY A 74 -4.30 11.76 2.54
N ARG A 75 -3.43 12.25 3.44
CA ARG A 75 -2.92 13.63 3.41
C ARG A 75 -2.18 13.95 2.11
N PHE A 76 -1.44 12.98 1.56
CA PHE A 76 -0.65 13.15 0.34
C PHE A 76 -1.33 12.64 -0.94
N ALA A 77 -2.60 12.23 -0.86
CA ALA A 77 -3.39 11.73 -1.99
C ALA A 77 -3.37 12.67 -3.20
N GLY A 78 -3.63 13.96 -2.97
CA GLY A 78 -3.61 14.97 -4.05
C GLY A 78 -2.23 15.16 -4.68
N LYS A 79 -1.15 14.92 -3.92
CA LYS A 79 0.24 15.00 -4.42
C LYS A 79 0.53 13.82 -5.34
N LEU A 80 0.20 12.61 -4.90
CA LEU A 80 0.29 11.38 -5.69
C LEU A 80 -0.54 11.46 -6.98
N GLN A 81 -1.77 12.00 -6.89
CA GLN A 81 -2.63 12.20 -8.05
C GLN A 81 -2.01 13.14 -9.07
N LYS A 82 -1.43 14.26 -8.61
CA LYS A 82 -0.74 15.24 -9.47
C LYS A 82 0.53 14.69 -10.10
N TRP A 83 1.24 13.81 -9.40
CA TRP A 83 2.48 13.21 -9.87
C TRP A 83 2.24 12.02 -10.80
N ASN A 84 0.99 11.53 -10.86
CA ASN A 84 0.55 10.47 -11.76
C ASN A 84 1.40 9.20 -11.65
N THR A 85 1.95 8.95 -10.47
CA THR A 85 2.78 7.78 -10.16
C THR A 85 1.90 6.60 -9.78
N GLN A 86 2.02 5.46 -10.46
CA GLN A 86 1.34 4.24 -10.02
C GLN A 86 2.16 3.54 -8.92
N VAL A 87 1.48 3.08 -7.88
CA VAL A 87 2.12 2.52 -6.69
C VAL A 87 1.66 1.09 -6.50
N ALA A 88 2.58 0.12 -6.61
CA ALA A 88 2.31 -1.27 -6.26
C ALA A 88 2.68 -1.50 -4.80
N ILE A 89 1.73 -1.90 -3.97
CA ILE A 89 1.97 -2.35 -2.60
C ILE A 89 2.06 -3.88 -2.63
N VAL A 90 3.25 -4.41 -2.37
CA VAL A 90 3.50 -5.85 -2.39
C VAL A 90 3.24 -6.42 -1.00
N ILE A 91 2.38 -7.42 -0.95
CA ILE A 91 2.09 -8.21 0.25
C ILE A 91 2.79 -9.56 0.12
N GLU A 92 3.65 -9.89 1.06
CA GLU A 92 4.43 -11.13 1.09
C GLU A 92 3.57 -12.34 1.37
N THR A 93 2.62 -12.23 2.30
CA THR A 93 1.74 -13.33 2.68
C THR A 93 0.36 -13.22 2.00
N ARG A 94 -0.50 -14.22 2.23
CA ARG A 94 -1.78 -14.33 1.54
C ARG A 94 -2.75 -13.25 2.04
N ILE A 95 -3.35 -12.55 1.09
CA ILE A 95 -4.49 -11.69 1.30
C ILE A 95 -5.73 -12.58 1.36
N VAL A 96 -6.49 -12.47 2.44
CA VAL A 96 -7.79 -13.14 2.56
C VAL A 96 -8.87 -12.20 2.04
N PRO A 97 -9.56 -12.53 0.93
CA PRO A 97 -10.68 -11.73 0.46
C PRO A 97 -11.86 -11.86 1.43
N GLY A 98 -12.46 -10.74 1.83
CA GLY A 98 -13.61 -10.65 2.72
C GLY A 98 -14.10 -9.20 2.84
N GLU A 99 -14.99 -8.90 3.79
CA GLU A 99 -15.45 -7.50 4.05
C GLU A 99 -14.30 -6.57 4.48
N GLN A 100 -13.20 -7.14 4.99
CA GLN A 100 -12.00 -6.41 5.42
C GLN A 100 -10.74 -7.09 4.87
N LEU A 101 -9.81 -6.29 4.37
CA LEU A 101 -8.51 -6.73 3.88
C LEU A 101 -7.62 -7.17 5.05
N TRP A 102 -7.36 -8.48 5.15
CA TRP A 102 -6.49 -9.07 6.15
C TRP A 102 -5.34 -9.83 5.50
N VAL A 103 -4.27 -9.92 6.27
CA VAL A 103 -3.09 -10.69 5.92
C VAL A 103 -2.81 -11.69 7.03
N GLU A 104 -2.72 -12.97 6.64
CA GLU A 104 -2.46 -14.08 7.56
C GLU A 104 -0.96 -14.23 7.80
N HIS A 105 -0.49 -13.79 8.97
CA HIS A 105 0.86 -14.04 9.44
C HIS A 105 0.85 -15.07 10.60
N PRO A 106 1.85 -15.96 10.73
CA PRO A 106 1.83 -17.04 11.73
C PRO A 106 1.65 -16.62 13.18
N THR A 107 1.98 -15.36 13.50
CA THR A 107 1.92 -14.85 14.88
C THR A 107 0.73 -13.95 15.16
N ASP A 108 0.19 -13.24 14.17
CA ASP A 108 -0.91 -12.29 14.32
C ASP A 108 -1.56 -11.98 12.97
N ARG A 109 -2.82 -11.54 12.98
CA ARG A 109 -3.49 -11.02 11.77
C ARG A 109 -3.12 -9.55 11.55
N ILE A 110 -2.67 -9.20 10.35
CA ILE A 110 -2.30 -7.82 10.02
C ILE A 110 -3.51 -7.09 9.39
N PRO A 111 -4.01 -6.00 10.00
CA PRO A 111 -5.24 -5.31 9.60
C PRO A 111 -4.98 -4.32 8.45
N LEU A 112 -4.70 -4.81 7.23
CA LEU A 112 -4.45 -3.93 6.08
C LEU A 112 -5.64 -3.02 5.74
N TYR A 113 -6.86 -3.41 6.10
CA TYR A 113 -8.04 -2.58 5.94
C TYR A 113 -7.94 -1.23 6.69
N LEU A 114 -7.18 -1.17 7.78
CA LEU A 114 -6.93 0.08 8.50
C LEU A 114 -6.02 1.04 7.71
N VAL A 115 -5.24 0.53 6.74
CA VAL A 115 -4.37 1.33 5.88
C VAL A 115 -5.08 1.72 4.58
N PHE A 116 -5.70 0.75 3.90
CA PHE A 116 -6.21 0.94 2.54
C PHE A 116 -7.74 0.89 2.40
N GLY A 117 -8.46 0.70 3.50
CA GLY A 117 -9.89 0.41 3.47
C GLY A 117 -10.18 -1.01 2.94
N SER A 118 -11.39 -1.22 2.47
CA SER A 118 -11.85 -2.51 1.93
C SER A 118 -12.09 -2.40 0.42
N PRO A 119 -11.05 -2.47 -0.43
CA PRO A 119 -11.24 -2.43 -1.87
C PRO A 119 -12.00 -3.65 -2.37
N ALA A 120 -12.87 -3.44 -3.36
CA ALA A 120 -13.41 -4.53 -4.15
C ALA A 120 -12.27 -5.28 -4.85
N GLY A 121 -12.28 -6.61 -4.74
CA GLY A 121 -11.24 -7.46 -5.31
C GLY A 121 -11.19 -7.46 -6.83
N GLY A 122 -10.00 -7.78 -7.35
CA GLY A 122 -9.77 -8.24 -8.73
C GLY A 122 -9.08 -9.62 -8.71
N GLU A 123 -9.02 -10.32 -9.85
CA GLU A 123 -8.51 -11.70 -9.91
C GLU A 123 -7.05 -11.85 -9.43
N ALA A 124 -6.19 -10.83 -9.63
CA ALA A 124 -4.77 -10.88 -9.28
C ALA A 124 -4.31 -9.80 -8.28
N PHE A 125 -5.00 -8.66 -8.21
CA PHE A 125 -4.64 -7.51 -7.38
C PHE A 125 -5.86 -6.63 -7.07
N PHE A 126 -5.76 -5.85 -6.01
CA PHE A 126 -6.80 -4.89 -5.57
C PHE A 126 -6.41 -3.48 -5.99
N LYS A 127 -7.35 -2.74 -6.59
CA LYS A 127 -7.16 -1.33 -6.94
C LYS A 127 -7.73 -0.44 -5.85
N VAL A 128 -6.94 0.51 -5.35
CA VAL A 128 -7.35 1.45 -4.29
C VAL A 128 -7.02 2.87 -4.73
N SER A 129 -8.03 3.76 -4.71
CA SER A 129 -7.83 5.18 -5.01
C SER A 129 -6.94 5.85 -3.96
N PHE A 130 -6.12 6.80 -4.39
CA PHE A 130 -5.27 7.59 -3.49
C PHE A 130 -6.05 8.38 -2.44
N ASN A 131 -7.28 8.80 -2.76
CA ASN A 131 -8.09 9.55 -1.81
C ASN A 131 -8.54 8.74 -0.60
N LEU A 132 -8.39 7.41 -0.62
CA LEU A 132 -8.75 6.49 0.48
C LEU A 132 -10.16 6.74 1.05
N SER A 133 -11.07 7.28 0.22
CA SER A 133 -12.37 7.85 0.64
C SER A 133 -13.42 6.80 1.03
N SER A 134 -13.07 5.52 0.94
CA SER A 134 -13.89 4.37 1.30
C SER A 134 -13.21 3.64 2.45
N GLY A 135 -13.37 4.13 3.68
CA GLY A 135 -12.66 3.53 4.80
C GLY A 135 -12.96 4.10 6.17
N PHE A 136 -14.22 4.37 6.52
CA PHE A 136 -14.74 4.29 7.89
C PHE A 136 -16.22 3.89 7.84
#